data_AF-A0A7Z9BN38-F1
#
_entry.id   AF-A0A7Z9BN38-F1
#
_cell.length_a   1.000
_cell.length_b   1.000
_cell.length_c   1.000
_cell.angle_alpha   90.00
_cell.angle_beta   90.00
_cell.angle_gamma   90.00
#
_symmetry.space_group_name_H-M   'P 1'
#
loop_
_entity.id
_entity.type
_entity.pdbx_description
1 polymer ?
#
loop_
_entity_poly.entity_id
_entity_poly.type
_entity_poly.pdbx_seq_one_letter_code
_entity_poly.pdbx_strand_id
1 'polypeptide(L)'
;MIVENLHVKGMVRNHNLAQAISDCGWGTFTNFLAYKLGRKGGKLVEIDRWFPSSKLCSNCFYQVSEMPLDVREWTCPHCGSDHDRDGNAALNIRAEGIRMLALSAVEMLAYGWCSRFCCRRGCKTRSGAKA
;
A
#
# COMPACT_ATOMS: atom_id res chain seq x y z
N MET A 1 3.20 -6.10 6.09
CA MET A 1 3.63 -4.69 6.20
C MET A 1 3.07 -3.95 5.01
N ILE A 2 2.53 -2.76 5.20
CA ILE A 2 1.97 -1.94 4.13
C ILE A 2 2.77 -0.64 4.10
N VAL A 3 3.22 -0.22 2.92
CA VAL A 3 3.97 1.02 2.70
C VAL A 3 3.45 1.75 1.48
N GLU A 4 3.68 3.05 1.43
CA GLU A 4 3.40 3.87 0.27
C GLU A 4 4.50 3.78 -0.80
N ASN A 5 4.10 3.71 -2.07
CA ASN A 5 5.04 3.70 -3.18
C ASN A 5 5.56 5.12 -3.44
N LEU A 6 6.68 5.46 -2.80
CA LEU A 6 7.37 6.72 -2.99
C LEU A 6 8.26 6.68 -4.23
N HIS A 7 8.09 7.65 -5.14
CA HIS A 7 8.96 7.80 -6.30
C HIS A 7 10.27 8.51 -5.95
N VAL A 8 11.12 7.84 -5.17
CA VAL A 8 12.38 8.38 -4.62
C VAL A 8 13.26 8.98 -5.71
N LYS A 9 13.42 8.27 -6.85
CA LYS A 9 14.20 8.75 -8.00
C LYS A 9 13.71 10.09 -8.54
N GLY A 10 12.40 10.33 -8.53
CA GLY A 10 11.82 11.60 -8.94
C GLY A 10 12.02 12.70 -7.91
N MET A 11 11.89 12.37 -6.62
CA MET A 11 12.03 13.35 -5.53
C MET A 11 13.47 13.89 -5.42
N VAL A 12 14.48 13.03 -5.65
CA VAL A 12 15.90 13.41 -5.64
C VAL A 12 16.27 14.35 -6.79
N ARG A 13 15.43 14.52 -7.83
CA ARG A 13 15.69 15.50 -8.90
C ARG A 13 15.56 16.95 -8.41
N ASN A 14 14.87 17.20 -7.31
CA ASN A 14 14.85 18.53 -6.70
C ASN A 14 16.15 18.76 -5.92
N HIS A 15 17.08 19.51 -6.51
CA HIS A 15 18.40 19.77 -5.93
C HIS A 15 18.38 20.40 -4.53
N ASN A 16 17.31 21.13 -4.18
CA ASN A 16 17.18 21.73 -2.84
C ASN A 16 16.87 20.68 -1.76
N LEU A 17 16.25 19.56 -2.13
CA LEU A 17 15.83 18.50 -1.21
C LEU A 17 16.59 17.19 -1.42
N ALA A 18 17.38 17.09 -2.50
CA ALA A 18 18.05 15.87 -2.94
C ALA A 18 18.92 15.23 -1.86
N GLN A 19 19.70 16.03 -1.14
CA GLN A 19 20.57 15.56 -0.07
C GLN A 19 19.75 14.98 1.08
N ALA A 20 18.79 15.74 1.61
CA ALA A 20 17.93 15.31 2.71
C ALA A 20 17.15 14.03 2.37
N ILE A 21 16.61 13.92 1.15
CA ILE A 21 15.90 12.71 0.69
C ILE A 21 16.86 11.52 0.56
N SER A 22 18.08 11.75 0.09
CA SER A 22 19.09 10.69 -0.05
C SER A 22 19.55 10.17 1.31
N ASP A 23 19.74 11.07 2.28
CA ASP A 23 20.14 10.76 3.64
C ASP A 23 19.09 9.91 4.38
N CYS A 24 17.80 10.09 4.06
CA CYS A 24 16.73 9.24 4.59
C CYS A 24 16.80 7.77 4.13
N GLY A 25 17.50 7.46 3.03
CA GLY A 25 17.76 6.09 2.61
C GLY A 25 16.52 5.24 2.30
N TRP A 26 15.40 5.86 1.87
CA TRP A 26 14.12 5.18 1.70
C TRP A 26 14.17 3.94 0.80
N GLY A 27 14.92 3.98 -0.31
CA GLY A 27 15.06 2.81 -1.18
C GLY A 27 15.79 1.64 -0.50
N THR A 28 16.81 1.92 0.30
CA THR A 28 17.52 0.89 1.08
C THR A 28 16.62 0.33 2.17
N PHE A 29 15.83 1.18 2.81
CA PHE A 29 14.87 0.79 3.84
C PHE A 29 13.79 -0.16 3.29
N THR A 30 13.16 0.17 2.16
CA THR A 30 12.15 -0.69 1.53
C THR A 30 12.74 -2.02 1.05
N ASN A 31 13.96 -2.02 0.51
CA ASN A 31 14.67 -3.23 0.13
C ASN A 31 14.92 -4.17 1.33
N PHE A 32 15.39 -3.62 2.46
CA PHE A 32 15.59 -4.42 3.67
C PHE A 32 14.27 -4.91 4.28
N LEU A 33 13.20 -4.12 4.22
CA LEU A 33 11.88 -4.57 4.63
C LEU A 33 11.43 -5.76 3.79
N ALA A 34 11.48 -5.67 2.47
CA ALA A 34 11.10 -6.75 1.57
C ALA A 34 11.91 -8.03 1.86
N TYR A 35 13.24 -7.89 1.99
CA TYR A 35 14.14 -8.99 2.33
C TYR A 35 13.80 -9.65 3.67
N LYS A 36 13.67 -8.86 4.75
CA LYS A 36 13.41 -9.39 6.10
C LYS A 36 12.01 -9.98 6.23
N LEU A 37 11.01 -9.40 5.57
CA LEU A 37 9.65 -9.93 5.55
C LEU A 37 9.59 -11.26 4.81
N GLY A 38 10.21 -11.36 3.64
CA GLY A 38 10.30 -12.62 2.89
C GLY A 38 10.91 -13.75 3.72
N ARG A 39 11.96 -13.46 4.49
CA ARG A 39 12.58 -14.44 5.41
C ARG A 39 11.66 -14.91 6.54
N LYS A 40 10.70 -14.10 6.97
CA LYS A 40 9.72 -14.43 8.02
C LYS A 40 8.39 -14.96 7.46
N GLY A 41 8.28 -15.17 6.15
CA GLY A 41 7.01 -15.53 5.49
C GLY A 41 5.99 -14.38 5.47
N GLY A 42 6.42 -13.14 5.72
CA GLY A 42 5.58 -11.95 5.64
C GLY A 42 5.54 -11.36 4.23
N LYS A 43 4.49 -10.59 3.95
CA LYS A 43 4.32 -9.85 2.69
C LYS A 43 4.53 -8.35 2.89
N LEU A 44 5.27 -7.73 1.97
CA LEU A 44 5.28 -6.29 1.77
C LEU A 44 4.19 -5.94 0.74
N VAL A 45 3.33 -4.99 1.08
CA VAL A 45 2.28 -4.47 0.19
C VAL A 45 2.61 -3.00 -0.04
N GLU A 46 2.76 -2.62 -1.30
CA GLU A 46 2.94 -1.24 -1.71
C GLU A 46 1.60 -0.71 -2.19
N ILE A 47 1.11 0.36 -1.57
CA ILE A 47 -0.09 1.05 -2.06
C ILE A 47 0.28 1.99 -3.21
N ASP A 48 -0.72 2.31 -4.04
CA ASP A 48 -0.52 3.22 -5.15
C ASP A 48 -0.09 4.61 -4.68
N ARG A 49 0.82 5.22 -5.44
CA ARG A 49 1.42 6.52 -5.13
C ARG A 49 0.46 7.70 -5.23
N TRP A 50 -0.63 7.54 -5.97
CA TRP A 50 -1.65 8.56 -6.18
C TRP A 50 -2.81 8.43 -5.19
N PHE A 51 -2.77 7.41 -4.33
CA PHE A 51 -3.74 7.27 -3.25
C PHE A 51 -3.64 8.48 -2.30
N PRO A 52 -4.75 9.20 -2.05
CA PRO A 52 -4.74 10.45 -1.30
C PRO A 52 -4.64 10.23 0.23
N SER A 53 -3.66 9.47 0.70
CA SER A 53 -3.51 9.06 2.11
C SER A 53 -3.56 10.24 3.09
N SER A 54 -2.83 11.32 2.81
CA SER A 54 -2.77 12.53 3.64
C SER A 54 -3.93 13.50 3.43
N LYS A 55 -4.68 13.35 2.33
CA LYS A 55 -5.82 14.21 1.95
C LYS A 55 -7.18 13.59 2.28
N LEU A 56 -7.23 12.31 2.62
CA LEU A 56 -8.46 11.60 2.92
C LEU A 56 -8.70 11.63 4.43
N CYS A 57 -9.89 12.03 4.87
CA CYS A 57 -10.28 11.87 6.27
C CYS A 57 -10.48 10.38 6.57
N SER A 58 -9.72 9.84 7.53
CA SER A 58 -9.86 8.42 7.94
C SER A 58 -11.17 8.10 8.65
N ASN A 59 -11.90 9.13 9.12
CA ASN A 59 -13.18 8.96 9.81
C ASN A 59 -14.38 8.98 8.86
N CYS A 60 -14.45 9.92 7.91
CA CYS A 60 -15.63 10.12 7.06
C CYS A 60 -15.35 10.04 5.55
N PHE A 61 -14.11 9.74 5.16
CA PHE A 61 -13.68 9.61 3.76
C PHE A 61 -13.81 10.89 2.91
N TYR A 62 -14.02 12.05 3.55
CA TYR A 62 -13.95 13.32 2.85
C TYR A 62 -12.52 13.57 2.38
N GLN A 63 -12.35 13.83 1.09
CA GLN A 63 -11.06 14.19 0.49
C GLN A 63 -10.93 15.71 0.37
N VAL A 64 -9.94 16.28 1.04
CA VAL A 64 -9.59 17.70 0.89
C VAL A 64 -8.85 17.94 -0.43
N SER A 65 -9.07 19.11 -1.03
CA SER A 65 -8.48 19.49 -2.32
C SER A 65 -6.97 19.64 -2.24
N GLU A 66 -6.50 20.41 -1.25
CA GLU A 66 -5.10 20.75 -1.06
C GLU A 66 -4.61 20.39 0.34
N MET A 67 -3.32 20.04 0.43
CA MET A 67 -2.66 19.63 1.67
C MET A 67 -1.19 20.06 1.60
N PRO A 68 -0.91 21.35 1.88
CA PRO A 68 0.44 21.93 1.81
C PRO A 68 1.42 21.30 2.80
N LEU A 69 2.70 21.09 2.46
CA LEU A 69 3.64 20.28 3.27
C LEU A 69 3.82 20.75 4.73
N ASP A 70 3.60 22.03 5.02
CA ASP A 70 3.70 22.69 6.32
C ASP A 70 2.53 22.42 7.27
N VAL A 71 1.36 22.03 6.77
CA VAL A 71 0.19 21.74 7.63
C VAL A 71 0.37 20.39 8.33
N ARG A 72 0.71 20.36 9.62
CA ARG A 72 0.91 19.10 10.35
C ARG A 72 -0.36 18.58 11.01
N GLU A 73 -1.27 19.47 11.37
CA GLU A 73 -2.56 19.16 11.97
C GLU A 73 -3.68 19.83 11.17
N TRP A 74 -4.83 19.18 11.03
CA TRP A 74 -5.99 19.74 10.33
C TRP A 74 -7.30 19.16 10.86
N THR A 75 -8.34 19.98 10.84
CA THR A 75 -9.71 19.56 11.19
C THR A 75 -10.47 19.23 9.90
N CYS A 76 -11.13 18.08 9.87
CA CYS A 76 -11.95 17.69 8.73
C CYS A 76 -13.14 18.65 8.55
N PRO A 77 -13.31 19.33 7.40
CA PRO A 77 -14.40 20.28 7.21
C PRO A 77 -15.78 19.60 7.08
N HIS A 78 -15.81 18.29 6.83
CA HIS A 78 -17.05 17.53 6.67
C HIS A 78 -17.58 16.94 7.98
N CYS A 79 -16.70 16.39 8.82
CA CYS A 79 -17.12 15.70 10.06
C CYS A 79 -16.55 16.30 11.36
N GLY A 80 -15.70 17.31 11.27
CA GLY A 80 -15.15 18.02 12.43
C GLY A 80 -14.07 17.26 13.22
N SER A 81 -13.64 16.07 12.78
CA SER A 81 -12.56 15.33 13.44
C SER A 81 -11.20 16.00 13.23
N ASP A 82 -10.42 16.09 14.29
CA ASP A 82 -9.03 16.57 14.24
C ASP A 82 -8.06 15.46 13.86
N HIS A 83 -7.07 15.81 13.05
CA HIS A 83 -6.10 14.87 12.51
C HIS A 83 -4.68 15.41 12.62
N ASP A 84 -3.79 14.62 13.22
CA ASP A 84 -2.37 14.64 12.85
C ASP A 84 -2.23 14.06 11.44
N ARG A 85 -1.56 14.79 10.54
CA ARG A 85 -1.45 14.42 9.12
C ARG A 85 -0.85 13.03 8.95
N ASP A 86 0.26 12.76 9.62
CA ASP A 86 1.05 11.55 9.42
C ASP A 86 0.29 10.34 10.02
N GLY A 87 -0.33 10.51 11.19
CA GLY A 87 -1.20 9.52 11.82
C GLY A 87 -2.45 9.20 11.00
N ASN A 88 -3.13 10.21 10.46
CA ASN A 88 -4.28 10.01 9.58
C ASN A 88 -3.87 9.30 8.27
N ALA A 89 -2.74 9.69 7.67
CA ALA A 89 -2.20 9.02 6.50
C ALA A 89 -1.91 7.53 6.78
N ALA A 90 -1.31 7.20 7.92
CA ALA A 90 -1.03 5.83 8.32
C ALA A 90 -2.31 4.97 8.44
N LEU A 91 -3.40 5.54 9.00
CA LEU A 91 -4.69 4.86 9.08
C LEU A 91 -5.26 4.56 7.69
N ASN A 92 -5.20 5.53 6.77
CA ASN A 92 -5.67 5.35 5.40
C ASN A 92 -4.83 4.34 4.62
N ILE A 93 -3.50 4.39 4.75
CA ILE A 93 -2.58 3.43 4.14
C ILE A 93 -2.89 2.01 4.63
N ARG A 94 -3.11 1.84 5.93
CA ARG A 94 -3.48 0.55 6.52
C ARG A 94 -4.80 0.04 5.95
N ALA A 95 -5.82 0.88 5.89
CA ALA A 95 -7.13 0.52 5.36
C ALA A 95 -7.03 0.09 3.88
N GLU A 96 -6.31 0.85 3.06
CA GLU A 96 -6.13 0.57 1.65
C GLU A 96 -5.34 -0.72 1.41
N GLY A 97 -4.26 -0.94 2.16
CA GLY A 97 -3.50 -2.19 2.03
C GLY A 97 -4.30 -3.42 2.47
N ILE A 98 -5.18 -3.30 3.48
CA ILE A 98 -6.11 -4.39 3.85
C ILE A 98 -7.10 -4.65 2.70
N ARG A 99 -7.65 -3.60 2.08
CA ARG A 99 -8.54 -3.71 0.92
C ARG A 99 -7.86 -4.44 -0.25
N MET A 100 -6.63 -4.07 -0.59
CA MET A 100 -5.84 -4.73 -1.65
C MET A 100 -5.59 -6.20 -1.34
N LEU A 101 -5.26 -6.54 -0.08
CA LEU A 101 -5.06 -7.92 0.34
C LEU A 101 -6.35 -8.74 0.23
N ALA A 102 -7.48 -8.18 0.68
CA ALA A 102 -8.79 -8.83 0.58
C ALA A 102 -9.18 -9.11 -0.88
N LEU A 103 -9.00 -8.12 -1.77
CA LEU A 103 -9.26 -8.31 -3.21
C LEU A 103 -8.38 -9.41 -3.81
N SER A 104 -7.09 -9.44 -3.48
CA SER A 104 -6.20 -10.50 -3.97
C SER A 104 -6.62 -11.90 -3.51
N ALA A 105 -7.21 -12.02 -2.32
CA ALA A 105 -7.75 -13.29 -1.83
C ALA A 105 -9.02 -13.70 -2.58
N VAL A 106 -9.92 -12.75 -2.85
CA VAL A 106 -11.14 -12.99 -3.64
C VAL A 106 -10.81 -13.39 -5.08
N GLU A 107 -9.85 -12.73 -5.73
CA GLU A 107 -9.38 -13.10 -7.07
C GLU A 107 -8.81 -14.52 -7.10
N MET A 108 -7.99 -14.89 -6.10
CA MET A 108 -7.45 -16.26 -6.01
C MET A 108 -8.55 -17.32 -5.89
N LEU A 109 -9.64 -17.01 -5.18
CA LEU A 109 -10.80 -17.90 -5.05
C LEU A 109 -11.66 -17.92 -6.33
N ALA A 110 -11.87 -16.77 -6.97
CA ALA A 110 -12.72 -16.64 -8.16
C ALA A 110 -12.10 -17.25 -9.41
N TYR A 111 -10.78 -17.14 -9.60
CA TYR A 111 -10.06 -17.67 -10.77
C TYR A 111 -9.53 -19.11 -10.58
N GLY A 112 -9.88 -19.79 -9.48
CA GLY A 112 -9.62 -21.22 -9.32
C GLY A 112 -8.15 -21.62 -9.43
N TRP A 113 -7.22 -20.80 -8.93
CA TRP A 113 -5.83 -21.23 -8.81
C TRP A 113 -5.70 -22.18 -7.62
N CYS A 114 -5.80 -23.48 -7.91
CA CYS A 114 -5.34 -24.53 -7.02
C CYS A 114 -3.87 -24.24 -6.67
N SER A 115 -3.65 -23.61 -5.52
CA SER A 115 -2.31 -23.29 -5.05
C SER A 115 -1.49 -24.58 -4.98
N ARG A 116 -0.23 -24.47 -5.38
CA ARG A 116 0.78 -25.52 -5.52
C ARG A 116 1.20 -26.11 -4.15
N PHE A 117 0.22 -26.50 -3.36
CA PHE A 117 0.33 -27.18 -2.07
C PHE A 117 -0.73 -28.30 -1.90
N CYS A 118 -1.47 -28.65 -2.96
CA CYS A 118 -2.19 -29.93 -2.98
C CYS A 118 -1.25 -31.06 -3.43
N CYS A 119 -0.58 -31.61 -2.43
CA CYS A 119 -0.11 -32.99 -2.27
C CYS A 119 -0.03 -33.91 -3.51
N ARG A 120 1.12 -34.56 -3.64
CA ARG A 120 1.35 -35.81 -4.39
C ARG A 120 0.14 -36.76 -4.33
N ARG A 121 -0.68 -36.79 -5.37
CA ARG A 121 -1.36 -37.97 -5.96
C ARG A 121 -2.23 -37.46 -7.11
N GLY A 122 -2.03 -38.06 -8.29
CA GLY A 122 -2.47 -37.53 -9.58
C GLY A 122 -3.94 -37.11 -9.65
N CYS A 123 -4.16 -35.86 -10.05
CA CYS A 123 -5.45 -35.39 -10.50
C CYS A 123 -5.46 -35.46 -12.04
N LYS A 124 -6.22 -36.39 -12.59
CA LYS A 124 -6.41 -36.55 -14.05
C LYS A 124 -7.06 -35.28 -14.60
N THR A 125 -6.43 -34.64 -15.57
CA THR A 125 -7.07 -33.61 -16.39
C THR A 125 -8.21 -34.28 -17.15
N ARG A 126 -9.46 -33.89 -16.85
CA ARG A 126 -10.61 -34.29 -17.67
C ARG A 126 -10.74 -33.28 -18.81
N SER A 127 -10.49 -33.78 -20.01
CA SER A 127 -10.68 -33.17 -21.31
C SER A 127 -12.17 -32.88 -21.63
N GLY A 128 -12.42 -31.81 -22.40
CA GLY A 128 -13.66 -31.54 -23.15
C GLY A 128 -14.72 -30.78 -22.35
N ALA A 129 -15.47 -29.81 -22.90
CA ALA A 129 -15.87 -29.62 -24.30
C ALA A 129 -16.15 -28.13 -24.60
N LYS A 130 -15.91 -27.75 -25.86
CA LYS A 130 -16.52 -26.59 -26.50
C LYS A 130 -18.01 -26.90 -26.77
N ALA A 131 -18.85 -25.89 -26.65
CA ALA A 131 -20.11 -25.74 -27.38
C ALA A 131 -20.20 -24.27 -27.81
#